data_AF-A0AAE0W7S0-F1
#
_entry.id   AF-A0AAE0W7S0-F1
#
_cell.length_a   1.000
_cell.length_b   1.000
_cell.length_c   1.000
_cell.angle_alpha   90.00
_cell.angle_beta   90.00
_cell.angle_gamma   90.00
#
_symmetry.space_group_name_H-M   'P 1'
#
loop_
_entity.id
_entity.type
_entity.pdbx_description
1 polymer ?
#
loop_
_entity_poly.entity_id
_entity_poly.type
_entity_poly.pdbx_seq_one_letter_code
_entity_poly.pdbx_strand_id
1 'polypeptide(L)'
;MEKALAIIQFKLEEKTIREFPEFEMSGRLWLEKFAQMLKSGNTEGITDTHLPTLDLDNPLELTAEEERVMDELHRQFIRNSKLKYYIGFFFRKGKMYHVSNNILNIHALIPSTPDGGFETVFGKKGVELFNWLDSHIRKTGHKYLADESVPEADLAIFFYLWCGPKSPLFGKNAMKTFERYFFSDKTTHKETTLYWEKNLLNPDFRKLIQHEFRTGRQGDKQWRLQTVLPLMWMAASLKHTLTADMRWCIPLSSYMVLSFPLRKNWRTALTNKASAPLKIEIIHDYSRSQKIKDTMFGLTLKERRENLYKQLRGMTEQPE
;
A
#
# COMPACT_ATOMS: atom_id res chain seq x y z
N MET A 1 10.32 -26.04 -5.82
CA MET A 1 9.72 -25.38 -4.63
C MET A 1 9.03 -24.07 -5.03
N GLU A 2 9.66 -23.20 -5.81
CA GLU A 2 9.08 -21.91 -6.25
C GLU A 2 7.77 -22.05 -7.05
N LYS A 3 7.68 -23.04 -7.95
CA LYS A 3 6.51 -23.27 -8.82
C LYS A 3 5.22 -23.65 -8.06
N ALA A 4 5.32 -24.61 -7.14
CA ALA A 4 4.16 -25.08 -6.37
C ALA A 4 3.56 -23.94 -5.53
N LEU A 5 4.42 -23.16 -4.87
CA LEU A 5 3.97 -21.98 -4.14
C LEU A 5 3.31 -20.94 -5.06
N ALA A 6 3.79 -20.77 -6.30
CA ALA A 6 3.18 -19.84 -7.24
C ALA A 6 1.76 -20.28 -7.62
N ILE A 7 1.57 -21.57 -7.89
CA ILE A 7 0.24 -22.14 -8.17
C ILE A 7 -0.69 -21.98 -6.96
N ILE A 8 -0.22 -22.28 -5.76
CA ILE A 8 -0.95 -22.03 -4.51
C ILE A 8 -1.36 -20.56 -4.42
N GLN A 9 -0.43 -19.61 -4.59
CA GLN A 9 -0.75 -18.18 -4.58
C GLN A 9 -1.84 -17.83 -5.60
N PHE A 10 -1.75 -18.30 -6.85
CA PHE A 10 -2.76 -17.96 -7.86
C PHE A 10 -4.13 -18.58 -7.57
N LYS A 11 -4.19 -19.84 -7.11
CA LYS A 11 -5.45 -20.51 -6.72
C LYS A 11 -6.19 -19.67 -5.69
N LEU A 12 -5.39 -19.19 -4.75
CA LEU A 12 -5.84 -18.34 -3.68
C LEU A 12 -6.22 -16.98 -4.26
N GLU A 13 -5.32 -16.15 -4.79
CA GLU A 13 -5.70 -14.84 -5.36
C GLU A 13 -6.99 -14.85 -6.21
N GLU A 14 -7.17 -15.85 -7.08
CA GLU A 14 -8.39 -16.01 -7.87
C GLU A 14 -9.66 -16.30 -7.06
N LYS A 15 -9.58 -17.14 -6.03
CA LYS A 15 -10.72 -17.39 -5.13
C LYS A 15 -11.17 -16.07 -4.46
N THR A 16 -10.24 -15.22 -4.01
CA THR A 16 -10.58 -13.91 -3.39
C THR A 16 -11.20 -12.98 -4.43
N ILE A 17 -10.63 -12.93 -5.64
CA ILE A 17 -11.15 -12.08 -6.71
C ILE A 17 -12.60 -12.48 -7.08
N ARG A 18 -12.93 -13.78 -7.01
CA ARG A 18 -14.28 -14.28 -7.26
C ARG A 18 -15.26 -13.96 -6.14
N GLU A 19 -14.80 -14.01 -4.89
CA GLU A 19 -15.61 -13.66 -3.70
C GLU A 19 -15.89 -12.15 -3.63
N PHE A 20 -14.98 -11.31 -4.10
CA PHE A 20 -15.08 -9.84 -4.06
C PHE A 20 -15.02 -9.20 -5.47
N PRO A 21 -16.05 -9.42 -6.32
CA PRO A 21 -16.08 -8.92 -7.69
C PRO A 21 -16.04 -7.39 -7.78
N GLU A 22 -16.46 -6.67 -6.73
CA GLU A 22 -16.39 -5.21 -6.63
C GLU A 22 -14.97 -4.65 -6.66
N PHE A 23 -13.94 -5.48 -6.52
CA PHE A 23 -12.54 -5.08 -6.67
C PHE A 23 -12.12 -4.85 -8.13
N GLU A 24 -12.96 -5.21 -9.10
CA GLU A 24 -12.70 -5.02 -10.53
C GLU A 24 -11.42 -5.74 -11.02
N MET A 25 -11.13 -6.91 -10.45
CA MET A 25 -9.89 -7.67 -10.68
C MET A 25 -10.06 -8.93 -11.55
N SER A 26 -11.24 -9.12 -12.18
CA SER A 26 -11.56 -10.31 -12.99
C SER A 26 -10.59 -10.55 -14.16
N GLY A 27 -9.92 -9.50 -14.65
CA GLY A 27 -8.85 -9.60 -15.65
C GLY A 27 -7.61 -10.38 -15.20
N ARG A 28 -7.52 -10.75 -13.91
CA ARG A 28 -6.44 -11.57 -13.33
C ARG A 28 -6.83 -13.03 -13.13
N LEU A 29 -8.05 -13.43 -13.49
CA LEU A 29 -8.48 -14.82 -13.46
C LEU A 29 -7.88 -15.56 -14.67
N TRP A 30 -6.84 -16.34 -14.41
CA TRP A 30 -5.98 -17.00 -15.39
C TRP A 30 -6.02 -18.52 -15.33
N LEU A 31 -6.16 -19.13 -14.16
CA LEU A 31 -5.95 -20.57 -13.93
C LEU A 31 -6.86 -21.46 -14.77
N GLU A 32 -8.15 -21.12 -14.89
CA GLU A 32 -9.08 -21.85 -15.76
C GLU A 32 -8.67 -21.75 -17.25
N LYS A 33 -8.34 -20.54 -17.71
CA LYS A 33 -7.89 -20.31 -19.11
C LYS A 33 -6.60 -21.06 -19.39
N PHE A 34 -5.66 -21.00 -18.46
CA PHE A 34 -4.36 -21.62 -18.56
C PHE A 34 -4.46 -23.15 -18.54
N ALA A 35 -5.32 -23.72 -17.67
CA ALA A 35 -5.62 -25.14 -17.68
C ALA A 35 -6.22 -25.59 -19.01
N GLN A 36 -7.13 -24.82 -19.61
CA GLN A 36 -7.67 -25.10 -20.95
C GLN A 36 -6.59 -25.05 -22.05
N MET A 37 -5.66 -24.09 -21.98
CA MET A 37 -4.52 -24.04 -22.91
C MET A 37 -3.63 -25.28 -22.79
N LEU A 38 -3.33 -25.72 -21.56
CA LEU A 38 -2.55 -26.94 -21.32
C LEU A 38 -3.27 -28.21 -21.82
N LYS A 39 -4.58 -28.35 -21.56
CA LYS A 39 -5.38 -29.49 -22.04
C LYS A 39 -5.45 -29.57 -23.56
N SER A 40 -5.58 -28.44 -24.23
CA SER A 40 -5.71 -28.36 -25.69
C SER A 40 -4.38 -28.49 -26.43
N GLY A 41 -3.25 -28.48 -25.71
CA GLY A 41 -1.91 -28.44 -26.31
C GLY A 41 -1.57 -27.09 -26.96
N ASN A 42 -2.38 -26.05 -26.74
CA ASN A 42 -2.10 -24.69 -27.20
C ASN A 42 -1.10 -24.00 -26.27
N THR A 43 0.15 -24.49 -26.29
CA THR A 43 1.21 -24.07 -25.36
C THR A 43 2.23 -23.12 -26.00
N GLU A 44 1.91 -22.56 -27.17
CA GLU A 44 2.77 -21.56 -27.81
C GLU A 44 2.91 -20.33 -26.90
N GLY A 45 4.15 -19.92 -26.63
CA GLY A 45 4.43 -18.79 -25.73
C GLY A 45 4.31 -19.10 -24.23
N ILE A 46 3.92 -20.32 -23.83
CA ILE A 46 3.97 -20.76 -22.42
C ILE A 46 5.41 -21.14 -22.06
N THR A 47 5.92 -20.61 -20.95
CA THR A 47 7.30 -20.85 -20.49
C THR A 47 7.48 -22.21 -19.81
N ASP A 48 6.42 -22.76 -19.22
CA ASP A 48 6.45 -23.99 -18.45
C ASP A 48 5.09 -24.71 -18.51
N THR A 49 5.12 -25.98 -18.91
CA THR A 49 3.94 -26.83 -19.05
C THR A 49 3.87 -27.93 -17.99
N HIS A 50 4.90 -28.08 -17.15
CA HIS A 50 4.96 -29.12 -16.13
C HIS A 50 4.64 -28.58 -14.73
N LEU A 51 3.35 -28.64 -14.38
CA LEU A 51 2.80 -28.12 -13.13
C LEU A 51 2.07 -29.22 -12.36
N PRO A 52 2.81 -30.05 -11.59
CA PRO A 52 2.28 -31.29 -11.02
C PRO A 52 1.17 -31.08 -9.98
N THR A 53 1.03 -29.88 -9.41
CA THR A 53 -0.01 -29.56 -8.41
C THR A 53 -1.21 -28.81 -9.00
N LEU A 54 -1.20 -28.53 -10.31
CA LEU A 54 -2.32 -27.94 -11.01
C LEU A 54 -3.21 -29.06 -11.57
N ASP A 55 -4.34 -29.34 -10.91
CA ASP A 55 -5.40 -30.16 -11.50
C ASP A 55 -6.02 -29.37 -12.66
N LEU A 56 -5.95 -29.89 -13.87
CA LEU A 56 -6.48 -29.19 -15.04
C LEU A 56 -8.02 -29.19 -15.05
N ASP A 57 -8.68 -30.17 -14.40
CA ASP A 57 -10.14 -30.24 -14.28
C ASP A 57 -10.67 -29.30 -13.19
N ASN A 58 -9.94 -29.16 -12.08
CA ASN A 58 -10.27 -28.26 -10.98
C ASN A 58 -9.11 -27.29 -10.64
N PRO A 59 -8.77 -26.35 -11.54
CA PRO A 59 -7.52 -25.59 -11.44
C PRO A 59 -7.44 -24.60 -10.29
N LEU A 60 -8.56 -24.31 -9.63
CA LEU A 60 -8.65 -23.45 -8.44
C LEU A 60 -8.52 -24.22 -7.12
N GLU A 61 -8.66 -25.55 -7.13
CA GLU A 61 -8.71 -26.35 -5.91
C GLU A 61 -7.30 -26.60 -5.38
N LEU A 62 -7.10 -26.35 -4.08
CA LEU A 62 -5.86 -26.73 -3.41
C LEU A 62 -5.83 -28.24 -3.19
N THR A 63 -4.68 -28.88 -3.45
CA THR A 63 -4.52 -30.28 -3.06
C THR A 63 -4.46 -30.42 -1.54
N ALA A 64 -4.67 -31.63 -1.01
CA ALA A 64 -4.57 -31.89 0.43
C ALA A 64 -3.19 -31.52 1.00
N GLU A 65 -2.11 -31.70 0.23
CA GLU A 65 -0.76 -31.28 0.61
C GLU A 65 -0.61 -29.76 0.59
N GLU A 66 -1.13 -29.08 -0.43
CA GLU A 66 -1.11 -27.62 -0.52
C GLU A 66 -1.88 -27.00 0.66
N GLU A 67 -3.04 -27.55 0.99
CA GLU A 67 -3.87 -27.14 2.13
C GLU A 67 -3.08 -27.30 3.45
N ARG A 68 -2.44 -28.45 3.68
CA ARG A 68 -1.59 -28.68 4.86
C ARG A 68 -0.44 -27.69 4.96
N VAL A 69 0.20 -27.36 3.82
CA VAL A 69 1.27 -26.37 3.78
C VAL A 69 0.73 -25.00 4.19
N MET A 70 -0.42 -24.60 3.66
CA MET A 70 -1.02 -23.31 3.98
C MET A 70 -1.53 -23.21 5.41
N ASP A 71 -2.10 -24.28 5.97
CA ASP A 71 -2.51 -24.33 7.36
C ASP A 71 -1.31 -24.24 8.31
N GLU A 72 -0.21 -24.92 7.99
CA GLU A 72 1.01 -24.86 8.82
C GLU A 72 1.67 -23.49 8.74
N LEU A 73 1.79 -22.94 7.53
CA LEU A 73 2.24 -21.56 7.34
C LEU A 73 1.36 -20.61 8.14
N HIS A 74 0.03 -20.73 8.06
CA HIS A 74 -0.90 -19.92 8.83
C HIS A 74 -0.63 -19.96 10.33
N ARG A 75 -0.52 -21.17 10.89
CA ARG A 75 -0.22 -21.35 12.31
C ARG A 75 1.10 -20.70 12.72
N GLN A 76 2.13 -20.78 11.88
CA GLN A 76 3.45 -20.23 12.21
C GLN A 76 3.44 -18.71 12.34
N PHE A 77 2.76 -17.99 11.45
CA PHE A 77 2.79 -16.53 11.51
C PHE A 77 1.87 -15.96 12.58
N ILE A 78 0.66 -16.51 12.78
CA ILE A 78 -0.23 -16.02 13.83
C ILE A 78 0.35 -16.24 15.22
N ARG A 79 1.15 -17.31 15.41
CA ARG A 79 1.83 -17.62 16.68
C ARG A 79 3.17 -16.90 16.83
N ASN A 80 3.68 -16.24 15.79
CA ASN A 80 4.95 -15.55 15.85
C ASN A 80 4.80 -14.23 16.63
N SER A 81 5.11 -14.30 17.93
CA SER A 81 4.97 -13.16 18.85
C SER A 81 5.82 -11.95 18.46
N LYS A 82 7.00 -12.16 17.88
CA LYS A 82 7.85 -11.07 17.37
C LYS A 82 7.19 -10.38 16.17
N LEU A 83 6.68 -11.15 15.23
CA LEU A 83 6.00 -10.61 14.06
C LEU A 83 4.73 -9.86 14.45
N LYS A 84 3.90 -10.47 15.31
CA LYS A 84 2.70 -9.84 15.88
C LYS A 84 3.04 -8.53 16.60
N TYR A 85 4.14 -8.49 17.37
CA TYR A 85 4.63 -7.26 18.01
C TYR A 85 4.98 -6.17 16.99
N TYR A 86 5.79 -6.48 15.99
CA TYR A 86 6.22 -5.51 14.98
C TYR A 86 5.06 -5.02 14.11
N ILE A 87 4.18 -5.92 13.68
CA ILE A 87 3.00 -5.55 12.91
C ILE A 87 2.03 -4.72 13.75
N GLY A 88 1.90 -5.03 15.03
CA GLY A 88 1.09 -4.24 15.94
C GLY A 88 1.56 -2.79 16.09
N PHE A 89 2.86 -2.52 15.95
CA PHE A 89 3.35 -1.13 15.90
C PHE A 89 2.69 -0.37 14.75
N PHE A 90 2.58 -0.97 13.57
CA PHE A 90 1.98 -0.30 12.43
C PHE A 90 0.47 -0.09 12.58
N PHE A 91 -0.31 -0.99 13.21
CA PHE A 91 -1.72 -0.68 13.50
C PHE A 91 -1.89 0.44 14.49
N ARG A 92 -1.00 0.53 15.48
CA ARG A 92 -1.09 1.58 16.50
C ARG A 92 -0.60 2.93 15.98
N LYS A 93 0.49 2.96 15.21
CA LYS A 93 1.22 4.18 14.87
C LYS A 93 1.25 4.50 13.38
N GLY A 94 1.05 3.51 12.52
CA GLY A 94 0.95 3.71 11.08
C GLY A 94 -0.20 4.64 10.74
N LYS A 95 -0.02 5.39 9.65
CA LYS A 95 -1.03 6.28 9.09
C LYS A 95 -0.98 6.20 7.58
N MET A 96 -2.15 6.16 6.93
CA MET A 96 -2.24 6.22 5.47
C MET A 96 -1.67 7.53 4.89
N TYR A 97 -1.79 8.61 5.65
CA TYR A 97 -1.16 9.90 5.37
C TYR A 97 -0.88 10.66 6.66
N HIS A 98 0.02 11.63 6.61
CA HIS A 98 0.32 12.52 7.72
C HIS A 98 0.69 13.91 7.22
N VAL A 99 0.00 14.93 7.73
CA VAL A 99 0.37 16.32 7.52
C VAL A 99 1.22 16.78 8.70
N SER A 100 2.44 17.22 8.42
CA SER A 100 3.32 17.87 9.38
C SER A 100 3.95 19.09 8.72
N ASN A 101 3.96 20.24 9.37
CA ASN A 101 4.60 21.45 8.86
C ASN A 101 4.14 21.86 7.44
N ASN A 102 2.85 21.73 7.15
CA ASN A 102 2.24 21.97 5.83
C ASN A 102 2.80 21.07 4.70
N ILE A 103 3.51 20.00 5.07
CA ILE A 103 4.01 18.96 4.17
C ILE A 103 3.06 17.78 4.28
N LEU A 104 2.47 17.40 3.15
CA LEU A 104 1.66 16.19 3.04
C LEU A 104 2.59 15.00 2.82
N ASN A 105 2.63 14.09 3.79
CA ASN A 105 3.27 12.79 3.66
C ASN A 105 2.19 11.77 3.34
N ILE A 106 2.34 11.04 2.25
CA ILE A 106 1.45 9.94 1.86
C ILE A 106 2.30 8.70 1.62
N HIS A 107 1.71 7.51 1.70
CA HIS A 107 2.49 6.30 1.53
C HIS A 107 3.00 6.12 0.09
N ALA A 108 2.11 6.15 -0.90
CA ALA A 108 2.46 6.02 -2.31
C ALA A 108 1.78 7.09 -3.18
N LEU A 109 0.46 7.09 -3.28
CA LEU A 109 -0.28 8.00 -4.15
C LEU A 109 -1.70 8.27 -3.65
N ILE A 110 -2.32 9.33 -4.17
CA ILE A 110 -3.76 9.54 -4.07
C ILE A 110 -4.40 9.10 -5.38
N PRO A 111 -5.36 8.14 -5.38
CA PRO A 111 -6.02 7.71 -6.59
C PRO A 111 -6.67 8.90 -7.30
N SER A 112 -6.44 9.01 -8.60
CA SER A 112 -6.84 10.18 -9.39
C SER A 112 -7.31 9.79 -10.78
N THR A 113 -8.29 10.51 -11.29
CA THR A 113 -8.89 10.29 -12.62
C THR A 113 -8.00 10.88 -13.73
N PRO A 114 -8.21 10.51 -15.01
CA PRO A 114 -7.40 11.00 -16.13
C PRO A 114 -7.45 12.53 -16.32
N ASP A 115 -8.53 13.17 -15.90
CA ASP A 115 -8.82 14.61 -16.00
C ASP A 115 -8.28 15.43 -14.81
N GLY A 116 -7.68 14.79 -13.82
CA GLY A 116 -7.10 15.49 -12.66
C GLY A 116 -8.08 15.70 -11.50
N GLY A 117 -9.08 14.83 -11.34
CA GLY A 117 -9.89 14.71 -10.14
C GLY A 117 -9.42 13.58 -9.21
N PHE A 118 -10.08 13.43 -8.06
CA PHE A 118 -9.87 12.25 -7.19
C PHE A 118 -10.72 11.07 -7.66
N GLU A 119 -10.08 9.92 -7.77
CA GLU A 119 -10.73 8.66 -8.13
C GLU A 119 -11.54 8.11 -6.96
N THR A 120 -12.67 7.47 -7.26
CA THR A 120 -13.53 6.85 -6.25
C THR A 120 -13.15 5.39 -6.05
N VAL A 121 -12.88 5.03 -4.79
CA VAL A 121 -12.55 3.66 -4.35
C VAL A 121 -13.40 3.37 -3.10
N PHE A 122 -14.11 2.25 -3.08
CA PHE A 122 -15.07 1.91 -2.00
C PHE A 122 -16.12 3.00 -1.72
N GLY A 123 -16.54 3.72 -2.77
CA GLY A 123 -17.47 4.85 -2.67
C GLY A 123 -16.90 6.09 -1.97
N LYS A 124 -15.58 6.17 -1.78
CA LYS A 124 -14.84 7.26 -1.14
C LYS A 124 -13.79 7.82 -2.08
N LYS A 125 -13.39 9.08 -1.90
CA LYS A 125 -12.28 9.70 -2.66
C LYS A 125 -11.49 10.67 -1.78
N GLY A 126 -10.35 11.15 -2.28
CA GLY A 126 -9.57 12.19 -1.60
C GLY A 126 -9.23 11.85 -0.15
N VAL A 127 -9.41 12.80 0.76
CA VAL A 127 -9.11 12.60 2.19
C VAL A 127 -10.08 11.61 2.86
N GLU A 128 -11.32 11.54 2.37
CA GLU A 128 -12.35 10.66 2.90
C GLU A 128 -11.96 9.19 2.75
N LEU A 129 -11.40 8.82 1.58
CA LEU A 129 -10.88 7.48 1.32
C LEU A 129 -9.76 7.11 2.30
N PHE A 130 -8.82 8.03 2.53
CA PHE A 130 -7.68 7.77 3.41
C PHE A 130 -8.10 7.63 4.87
N ASN A 131 -9.04 8.45 5.34
CA ASN A 131 -9.59 8.35 6.69
C ASN A 131 -10.37 7.04 6.89
N TRP A 132 -11.16 6.65 5.88
CA TRP A 132 -11.88 5.38 5.90
C TRP A 132 -10.91 4.19 5.95
N LEU A 133 -9.87 4.19 5.11
CA LEU A 133 -8.83 3.15 5.11
C LEU A 133 -8.05 3.10 6.43
N ASP A 134 -7.66 4.25 7.00
CA ASP A 134 -6.94 4.28 8.29
C ASP A 134 -7.80 3.69 9.41
N SER A 135 -9.08 4.05 9.47
CA SER A 135 -10.05 3.49 10.42
C SER A 135 -10.20 1.98 10.23
N HIS A 136 -10.36 1.53 8.98
CA HIS A 136 -10.51 0.13 8.64
C HIS A 136 -9.29 -0.72 9.02
N ILE A 137 -8.09 -0.24 8.68
CA ILE A 137 -6.82 -0.89 9.00
C ILE A 137 -6.64 -0.99 10.52
N ARG A 138 -6.95 0.07 11.27
CA ARG A 138 -6.86 0.07 12.74
C ARG A 138 -7.85 -0.91 13.37
N LYS A 139 -9.11 -0.89 12.94
CA LYS A 139 -10.15 -1.80 13.43
C LYS A 139 -9.74 -3.25 13.21
N THR A 140 -9.31 -3.58 11.99
CA THR A 140 -8.85 -4.93 11.64
C THR A 140 -7.62 -5.32 12.45
N GLY A 141 -6.66 -4.40 12.55
CA GLY A 141 -5.44 -4.59 13.33
C GLY A 141 -5.70 -4.81 14.82
N HIS A 142 -6.65 -4.11 15.42
CA HIS A 142 -7.03 -4.30 16.82
C HIS A 142 -7.59 -5.71 17.07
N LYS A 143 -8.52 -6.16 16.23
CA LYS A 143 -9.06 -7.53 16.30
C LYS A 143 -7.97 -8.58 16.22
N TYR A 144 -7.08 -8.44 15.22
CA TYR A 144 -5.97 -9.37 15.05
C TYR A 144 -5.01 -9.39 16.25
N LEU A 145 -4.68 -8.22 16.80
CA LEU A 145 -3.82 -8.17 17.98
C LEU A 145 -4.47 -8.80 19.22
N ALA A 146 -5.80 -8.73 19.31
CA ALA A 146 -6.60 -9.34 20.35
C ALA A 146 -6.92 -10.84 20.12
N ASP A 147 -6.40 -11.44 19.04
CA ASP A 147 -6.73 -12.82 18.63
C ASP A 147 -8.24 -13.03 18.38
N GLU A 148 -8.94 -11.95 17.98
CA GLU A 148 -10.34 -12.00 17.59
C GLU A 148 -10.50 -12.37 16.10
N SER A 149 -11.62 -12.99 15.77
CA SER A 149 -11.98 -13.27 14.38
C SER A 149 -12.15 -11.97 13.58
N VAL A 150 -11.50 -11.92 12.42
CA VAL A 150 -11.62 -10.83 11.46
C VAL A 150 -12.49 -11.31 10.29
N PRO A 151 -13.56 -10.58 9.93
CA PRO A 151 -14.37 -10.92 8.75
C PRO A 151 -13.52 -10.98 7.47
N GLU A 152 -13.80 -11.94 6.59
CA GLU A 152 -13.09 -12.10 5.32
C GLU A 152 -13.11 -10.83 4.46
N ALA A 153 -14.24 -10.11 4.44
CA ALA A 153 -14.35 -8.83 3.74
C ALA A 153 -13.37 -7.77 4.29
N ASP A 154 -13.15 -7.74 5.60
CA ASP A 154 -12.20 -6.81 6.23
C ASP A 154 -10.76 -7.14 5.79
N LEU A 155 -10.46 -8.42 5.54
CA LEU A 155 -9.17 -8.94 5.10
C LEU A 155 -8.92 -8.77 3.60
N ALA A 156 -9.96 -8.96 2.80
CA ALA A 156 -9.94 -8.77 1.36
C ALA A 156 -9.53 -7.34 0.99
N ILE A 157 -9.82 -6.35 1.83
CA ILE A 157 -9.33 -4.98 1.66
C ILE A 157 -7.80 -4.90 1.72
N PHE A 158 -7.11 -5.70 2.55
CA PHE A 158 -5.65 -5.75 2.55
C PHE A 158 -5.09 -6.36 1.27
N PHE A 159 -5.75 -7.39 0.74
CA PHE A 159 -5.45 -7.95 -0.57
C PHE A 159 -5.63 -6.90 -1.69
N TYR A 160 -6.73 -6.15 -1.66
CA TYR A 160 -6.95 -5.04 -2.58
C TYR A 160 -5.89 -3.95 -2.46
N LEU A 161 -5.53 -3.56 -1.23
CA LEU A 161 -4.50 -2.54 -1.01
C LEU A 161 -3.15 -2.97 -1.59
N TRP A 162 -2.82 -4.26 -1.57
CA TRP A 162 -1.58 -4.76 -2.13
C TRP A 162 -1.53 -4.70 -3.66
N CYS A 163 -2.63 -5.05 -4.35
CA CYS A 163 -2.56 -5.37 -5.78
C CYS A 163 -3.79 -4.96 -6.61
N GLY A 164 -4.71 -4.20 -6.02
CA GLY A 164 -5.91 -3.69 -6.68
C GLY A 164 -5.61 -2.51 -7.63
N PRO A 165 -6.36 -2.41 -8.75
CA PRO A 165 -6.07 -1.48 -9.87
C PRO A 165 -6.13 0.01 -9.49
N LYS A 166 -6.87 0.38 -8.43
CA LYS A 166 -7.00 1.77 -7.95
C LYS A 166 -6.47 1.94 -6.52
N SER A 167 -5.69 0.96 -6.03
CA SER A 167 -5.18 1.02 -4.67
C SER A 167 -4.24 2.21 -4.46
N PRO A 168 -4.40 2.97 -3.34
CA PRO A 168 -3.48 4.04 -2.96
C PRO A 168 -2.08 3.54 -2.57
N LEU A 169 -1.84 2.22 -2.50
CA LEU A 169 -0.55 1.62 -2.13
C LEU A 169 0.12 0.81 -3.25
N PHE A 170 -0.58 0.52 -4.35
CA PHE A 170 -0.04 -0.29 -5.46
C PHE A 170 0.46 0.56 -6.65
N GLY A 171 -0.37 1.50 -7.11
CA GLY A 171 0.01 2.48 -8.14
C GLY A 171 0.18 1.99 -9.57
N LYS A 172 -0.32 0.79 -9.86
CA LYS A 172 -0.40 0.25 -11.20
C LYS A 172 -1.82 -0.24 -11.48
N ASN A 173 -2.18 -0.29 -12.76
CA ASN A 173 -3.50 -0.73 -13.21
C ASN A 173 -3.74 -2.24 -13.03
N ALA A 174 -2.70 -3.06 -12.98
CA ALA A 174 -2.81 -4.49 -12.71
C ALA A 174 -1.45 -5.05 -12.27
N MET A 175 -1.48 -6.08 -11.43
CA MET A 175 -0.30 -6.90 -11.15
C MET A 175 -0.16 -7.96 -12.24
N LYS A 176 1.02 -8.04 -12.87
CA LYS A 176 1.30 -8.94 -14.01
C LYS A 176 2.19 -10.12 -13.65
N THR A 177 2.08 -10.62 -12.41
CA THR A 177 2.94 -11.70 -11.90
C THR A 177 2.68 -13.01 -12.63
N PHE A 178 1.41 -13.37 -12.88
CA PHE A 178 1.05 -14.58 -13.61
C PHE A 178 1.69 -14.59 -15.00
N GLU A 179 1.50 -13.50 -15.74
CA GLU A 179 2.01 -13.37 -17.10
C GLU A 179 3.55 -13.42 -17.13
N ARG A 180 4.22 -12.80 -16.16
CA ARG A 180 5.68 -12.87 -16.01
C ARG A 180 6.20 -14.28 -15.75
N TYR A 181 5.42 -15.11 -15.06
CA TYR A 181 5.82 -16.45 -14.70
C TYR A 181 5.59 -17.42 -15.87
N PHE A 182 4.45 -17.31 -16.53
CA PHE A 182 3.97 -18.33 -17.46
C PHE A 182 3.98 -17.94 -18.94
N PHE A 183 4.14 -16.67 -19.29
CA PHE A 183 4.20 -16.23 -20.69
C PHE A 183 5.56 -15.64 -21.05
N SER A 184 6.10 -16.06 -22.21
CA SER A 184 7.37 -15.56 -22.75
C SER A 184 7.24 -14.16 -23.36
N ASP A 185 6.03 -13.79 -23.81
CA ASP A 185 5.76 -12.48 -24.41
C ASP A 185 5.82 -11.36 -23.37
N LYS A 186 6.89 -10.56 -23.44
CA LYS A 186 7.13 -9.42 -22.57
C LYS A 186 6.11 -8.29 -22.74
N THR A 187 5.33 -8.25 -23.81
CA THR A 187 4.26 -7.25 -23.94
C THR A 187 3.18 -7.45 -22.89
N THR A 188 2.88 -8.71 -22.55
CA THR A 188 1.89 -9.09 -21.52
C THR A 188 2.34 -8.72 -20.10
N HIS A 189 3.64 -8.50 -19.89
CA HIS A 189 4.23 -8.16 -18.59
C HIS A 189 4.13 -6.68 -18.24
N LYS A 190 3.70 -5.84 -19.18
CA LYS A 190 3.65 -4.39 -19.01
C LYS A 190 2.56 -4.01 -18.00
N GLU A 191 2.96 -3.25 -17.00
CA GLU A 191 2.08 -2.64 -16.01
C GLU A 191 2.03 -1.14 -16.28
N THR A 192 0.84 -0.57 -16.38
CA THR A 192 0.66 0.86 -16.64
C THR A 192 0.53 1.58 -15.30
N THR A 193 1.28 2.66 -15.14
CA THR A 193 1.16 3.53 -13.96
C THR A 193 -0.18 4.26 -13.98
N LEU A 194 -0.72 4.55 -12.80
CA LEU A 194 -1.93 5.35 -12.67
C LEU A 194 -1.67 6.83 -13.00
N TYR A 195 -2.73 7.61 -13.11
CA TYR A 195 -2.68 9.02 -13.51
C TYR A 195 -1.98 9.95 -12.50
N TRP A 196 -1.70 9.47 -11.29
CA TRP A 196 -1.12 10.25 -10.19
C TRP A 196 0.12 11.06 -10.59
N GLU A 197 1.12 10.41 -11.19
CA GLU A 197 2.39 11.06 -11.56
C GLU A 197 2.16 12.16 -12.61
N LYS A 198 1.33 11.88 -13.61
CA LYS A 198 0.96 12.84 -14.65
C LYS A 198 0.19 14.03 -14.05
N ASN A 199 -0.78 13.75 -13.19
CA ASN A 199 -1.62 14.77 -12.57
C ASN A 199 -0.84 15.66 -11.61
N LEU A 200 0.20 15.13 -10.94
CA LEU A 200 1.09 15.93 -10.10
C LEU A 200 1.80 17.06 -10.85
N LEU A 201 1.96 16.96 -12.18
CA LEU A 201 2.51 18.05 -13.00
C LEU A 201 1.53 19.21 -13.18
N ASN A 202 0.22 18.96 -13.08
CA ASN A 202 -0.82 19.97 -13.20
C ASN A 202 -0.90 20.84 -11.91
N PRO A 203 -0.70 22.18 -12.02
CA PRO A 203 -0.83 23.08 -10.88
C PRO A 203 -2.19 23.04 -10.18
N ASP A 204 -3.29 22.85 -10.91
CA ASP A 204 -4.63 22.88 -10.33
C ASP A 204 -4.93 21.61 -9.55
N PHE A 205 -4.41 20.45 -9.99
CA PHE A 205 -4.45 19.22 -9.21
C PHE A 205 -3.65 19.35 -7.91
N ARG A 206 -2.47 19.99 -7.94
CA ARG A 206 -1.69 20.27 -6.72
C ARG A 206 -2.46 21.17 -5.75
N LYS A 207 -3.16 22.20 -6.25
CA LYS A 207 -4.04 23.06 -5.44
C LYS A 207 -5.22 22.28 -4.86
N LEU A 208 -5.81 21.38 -5.63
CA LEU A 208 -6.90 20.51 -5.18
C LEU A 208 -6.44 19.64 -4.00
N ILE A 209 -5.28 18.98 -4.10
CA ILE A 209 -4.68 18.21 -3.00
C ILE A 209 -4.41 19.09 -1.78
N GLN A 210 -3.87 20.29 -2.00
CA GLN A 210 -3.58 21.25 -0.92
C GLN A 210 -4.85 21.64 -0.16
N HIS A 211 -5.92 21.98 -0.88
CA HIS A 211 -7.21 22.30 -0.28
C HIS A 211 -7.80 21.10 0.47
N GLU A 212 -7.85 19.94 -0.17
CA GLU A 212 -8.43 18.70 0.37
C GLU A 212 -7.73 18.24 1.66
N PHE A 213 -6.40 18.19 1.64
CA PHE A 213 -5.58 17.73 2.77
C PHE A 213 -5.15 18.86 3.71
N ARG A 214 -5.64 20.09 3.49
CA ARG A 214 -5.32 21.30 4.28
C ARG A 214 -3.82 21.53 4.40
N THR A 215 -3.11 21.45 3.27
CA THR A 215 -1.66 21.66 3.17
C THR A 215 -1.31 22.85 2.26
N GLY A 216 -0.13 23.46 2.44
CA GLY A 216 0.29 24.65 1.69
C GLY A 216 0.03 25.99 2.41
N ARG A 217 0.87 27.00 2.13
CA ARG A 217 0.68 28.40 2.56
C ARG A 217 -0.26 29.14 1.59
N GLN A 218 -0.92 30.20 2.06
CA GLN A 218 -1.17 31.35 1.17
C GLN A 218 0.19 31.88 0.69
N GLY A 219 0.53 31.61 -0.58
CA GLY A 219 1.78 32.07 -1.20
C GLY A 219 2.89 31.01 -1.32
N ASP A 220 2.80 30.21 -2.37
CA ASP A 220 3.83 29.60 -3.25
C ASP A 220 5.22 29.12 -2.77
N LYS A 221 5.58 29.16 -1.48
CA LYS A 221 6.93 28.75 -1.07
C LYS A 221 6.90 27.48 -0.22
N GLN A 222 7.14 26.38 -0.95
CA GLN A 222 7.68 25.08 -0.53
C GLN A 222 6.67 24.01 -0.10
N TRP A 223 6.15 23.27 -1.08
CA TRP A 223 5.54 21.95 -0.90
C TRP A 223 6.61 20.86 -1.06
N ARG A 224 6.53 19.82 -0.23
CA ARG A 224 7.26 18.56 -0.43
C ARG A 224 6.27 17.41 -0.28
N LEU A 225 6.29 16.49 -1.24
CA LEU A 225 5.67 15.17 -1.08
C LEU A 225 6.76 14.22 -0.62
N GLN A 226 6.54 13.50 0.47
CA GLN A 226 7.39 12.38 0.83
C GLN A 226 6.55 11.11 0.82
N THR A 227 6.96 10.16 -0.03
CA THR A 227 6.51 8.78 0.02
C THR A 227 7.28 8.07 1.11
N VAL A 228 6.62 7.79 2.23
CA VAL A 228 7.26 7.07 3.34
C VAL A 228 7.06 5.59 3.06
N LEU A 229 8.12 4.87 2.65
CA LEU A 229 8.11 3.42 2.36
C LEU A 229 7.80 2.40 3.50
N PRO A 230 7.59 2.73 4.80
CA PRO A 230 7.42 1.70 5.84
C PRO A 230 6.18 0.80 5.67
N LEU A 231 5.08 1.29 5.08
CA LEU A 231 3.84 0.50 4.97
C LEU A 231 3.82 -0.49 3.79
N MET A 232 4.78 -0.47 2.88
CA MET A 232 4.89 -1.50 1.86
C MET A 232 5.44 -2.79 2.48
N TRP A 233 6.29 -2.62 3.50
CA TRP A 233 6.65 -3.70 4.43
C TRP A 233 5.47 -4.09 5.32
N MET A 234 4.62 -3.14 5.73
CA MET A 234 3.39 -3.47 6.44
C MET A 234 2.45 -4.28 5.55
N ALA A 235 2.15 -3.89 4.30
CA ALA A 235 1.31 -4.66 3.38
C ALA A 235 1.92 -6.03 3.05
N ALA A 236 3.24 -6.10 2.84
CA ALA A 236 3.97 -7.35 2.64
C ALA A 236 4.13 -8.21 3.91
N SER A 237 4.03 -7.64 5.12
CA SER A 237 4.06 -8.37 6.41
C SER A 237 2.65 -8.65 6.94
N LEU A 238 1.66 -7.84 6.56
CA LEU A 238 0.22 -8.01 6.76
C LEU A 238 -0.30 -9.17 5.93
N LYS A 239 0.16 -9.25 4.68
CA LYS A 239 0.14 -10.43 3.79
C LYS A 239 0.43 -11.70 4.58
N HIS A 240 1.40 -11.62 5.47
CA HIS A 240 1.90 -12.76 6.20
C HIS A 240 1.14 -13.07 7.50
N THR A 241 0.32 -12.15 8.01
CA THR A 241 -0.02 -12.20 9.44
C THR A 241 -1.48 -11.97 9.74
N LEU A 242 -2.22 -11.32 8.85
CA LEU A 242 -3.53 -10.78 9.20
C LEU A 242 -4.70 -11.36 8.45
N THR A 243 -4.49 -12.08 7.35
CA THR A 243 -5.56 -12.84 6.73
C THR A 243 -5.88 -14.04 7.65
N ALA A 244 -7.13 -14.15 8.11
CA ALA A 244 -7.68 -15.26 8.92
C ALA A 244 -7.53 -16.63 8.23
N ASP A 245 -7.15 -16.61 6.97
CA ASP A 245 -6.48 -17.68 6.28
C ASP A 245 -5.12 -17.14 5.84
N MET A 246 -4.02 -17.67 6.31
CA MET A 246 -2.74 -17.39 5.65
C MET A 246 -2.59 -18.15 4.33
N ARG A 247 -3.64 -18.88 3.94
CA ARG A 247 -3.91 -19.50 2.66
C ARG A 247 -3.99 -18.48 1.51
N TRP A 248 -3.22 -17.40 1.47
CA TRP A 248 -3.28 -16.46 0.32
C TRP A 248 -1.92 -15.89 -0.06
N CYS A 249 -0.84 -16.36 0.57
CA CYS A 249 0.37 -15.56 0.65
C CYS A 249 1.63 -16.44 0.69
N ILE A 250 2.21 -16.71 -0.49
CA ILE A 250 3.63 -16.96 -0.86
C ILE A 250 3.60 -17.52 -2.31
N PRO A 251 4.40 -17.00 -3.29
CA PRO A 251 5.84 -16.79 -3.10
C PRO A 251 6.49 -15.51 -3.65
N LEU A 252 7.71 -15.33 -3.16
CA LEU A 252 8.88 -14.70 -3.79
C LEU A 252 8.85 -13.19 -3.96
N SER A 253 9.29 -12.53 -2.88
CA SER A 253 9.97 -11.24 -2.85
C SER A 253 11.32 -11.25 -3.60
N SER A 254 11.43 -11.86 -4.78
CA SER A 254 12.69 -11.86 -5.56
C SER A 254 13.06 -10.48 -6.09
N TYR A 255 12.17 -9.51 -5.99
CA TYR A 255 12.48 -8.11 -6.26
C TYR A 255 11.85 -7.25 -5.16
N MET A 256 12.67 -6.81 -4.21
CA MET A 256 12.69 -5.45 -3.65
C MET A 256 13.38 -5.44 -2.28
N VAL A 257 14.71 -5.56 -2.28
CA VAL A 257 15.52 -4.92 -1.24
C VAL A 257 15.77 -3.50 -1.71
N LEU A 258 15.01 -2.54 -1.17
CA LEU A 258 15.42 -1.13 -1.18
C LEU A 258 15.39 -0.63 0.26
N SER A 259 16.52 -0.82 0.93
CA SER A 259 16.90 0.00 2.07
C SER A 259 18.10 0.83 1.62
N PHE A 260 17.94 2.15 1.51
CA PHE A 260 19.06 3.06 1.31
C PHE A 260 19.74 3.35 2.66
N PRO A 261 21.01 2.98 2.84
CA PRO A 261 21.92 3.75 3.66
C PRO A 261 22.91 4.51 2.75
N LEU A 262 23.24 5.72 3.19
CA LEU A 262 24.15 6.68 2.58
C LEU A 262 25.37 6.06 1.84
N ARG A 263 25.52 6.48 0.58
CA ARG A 263 26.56 6.32 -0.48
C ARG A 263 27.89 5.54 -0.28
N LYS A 264 28.36 5.14 0.91
CA LYS A 264 29.75 4.63 1.08
C LYS A 264 29.92 3.12 1.26
N ASN A 265 28.91 2.34 1.64
CA ASN A 265 29.10 0.90 1.95
C ASN A 265 28.45 -0.07 0.94
N TRP A 266 28.21 0.38 -0.29
CA TRP A 266 27.47 -0.40 -1.30
C TRP A 266 28.21 -1.65 -1.81
N ARG A 267 29.55 -1.62 -1.87
CA ARG A 267 30.35 -2.74 -2.41
C ARG A 267 30.44 -3.94 -1.47
N THR A 268 30.44 -3.70 -0.17
CA THR A 268 30.70 -4.71 0.86
C THR A 268 29.47 -5.56 1.20
N ALA A 269 28.26 -5.00 1.06
CA ALA A 269 27.02 -5.71 1.35
C ALA A 269 26.62 -6.72 0.24
N LEU A 270 26.95 -6.41 -1.01
CA LEU A 270 26.76 -7.31 -2.16
C LEU A 270 27.60 -8.60 -2.07
N THR A 271 28.75 -8.53 -1.39
CA THR A 271 29.69 -9.65 -1.30
C THR A 271 29.29 -10.69 -0.26
N ASN A 272 28.63 -10.30 0.83
CA ASN A 272 28.49 -11.15 2.01
C ASN A 272 27.13 -11.88 2.17
N LYS A 273 26.15 -11.66 1.26
CA LYS A 273 24.83 -12.32 1.25
C LYS A 273 24.17 -12.50 2.64
N ALA A 274 24.37 -11.58 3.57
CA ALA A 274 23.82 -11.64 4.92
C ALA A 274 22.58 -10.75 5.05
N SER A 275 21.62 -11.16 5.89
CA SER A 275 20.51 -10.29 6.30
C SER A 275 21.06 -9.09 7.06
N ALA A 276 20.88 -7.89 6.50
CA ALA A 276 21.22 -6.66 7.20
C ALA A 276 20.27 -6.46 8.39
N PRO A 277 20.76 -6.02 9.56
CA PRO A 277 19.90 -5.75 10.70
C PRO A 277 18.89 -4.65 10.35
N LEU A 278 17.61 -4.92 10.66
CA LEU A 278 16.52 -3.95 10.57
C LEU A 278 16.77 -2.80 11.54
N LYS A 279 17.37 -1.72 11.04
CA LYS A 279 17.45 -0.47 11.77
C LYS A 279 16.16 0.31 11.50
N ILE A 280 15.16 0.10 12.35
CA ILE A 280 13.96 0.94 12.38
C ILE A 280 14.39 2.29 12.93
N GLU A 281 14.84 3.18 12.06
CA GLU A 281 14.94 4.60 12.41
C GLU A 281 13.51 5.14 12.41
N ILE A 282 12.95 5.28 13.61
CA ILE A 282 11.85 6.23 13.80
C ILE A 282 12.38 7.53 13.24
N ILE A 283 11.73 8.07 12.20
CA ILE A 283 11.99 9.45 11.79
C ILE A 283 11.68 10.26 13.04
N HIS A 284 12.72 10.65 13.78
CA HIS A 284 12.58 11.55 14.91
C HIS A 284 11.95 12.79 14.31
N ASP A 285 10.67 12.97 14.61
CA ASP A 285 9.95 14.19 14.36
C ASP A 285 10.87 15.32 14.85
N TYR A 286 11.33 16.12 13.90
CA TYR A 286 12.24 17.25 14.02
C TYR A 286 12.90 17.39 15.40
N SER A 287 14.11 16.82 15.58
CA SER A 287 14.93 16.96 16.81
C SER A 287 15.31 18.41 17.17
N ARG A 288 14.83 19.40 16.43
CA ARG A 288 14.89 20.82 16.78
C ARG A 288 13.48 21.34 16.96
N SER A 289 13.17 21.81 18.18
CA SER A 289 11.97 22.59 18.48
C SER A 289 11.78 23.68 17.42
N GLN A 290 10.67 23.63 16.69
CA GLN A 290 10.26 24.78 15.89
C GLN A 290 10.01 25.98 16.81
N LYS A 291 10.31 27.18 16.32
CA LYS A 291 9.95 28.40 17.05
C LYS A 291 8.42 28.52 16.98
N ILE A 292 7.77 28.83 18.11
CA ILE A 292 6.30 28.89 18.23
C ILE A 292 5.65 29.67 17.08
N LYS A 293 6.27 30.79 16.66
CA LYS A 293 5.83 31.64 15.54
C LYS A 293 5.66 30.93 14.18
N ASP A 294 6.30 29.78 14.01
CA ASP A 294 6.30 28.99 12.78
C ASP A 294 5.28 27.84 12.84
N THR A 295 4.57 27.68 13.97
CA THR A 295 3.50 26.68 14.18
C THR A 295 2.11 27.27 13.92
N MET A 296 1.11 26.41 13.66
CA MET A 296 -0.30 26.83 13.51
C MET A 296 -0.78 27.68 14.68
N PHE A 297 -0.47 27.25 15.91
CA PHE A 297 -0.81 27.98 17.12
C PHE A 297 -0.16 29.37 17.17
N GLY A 298 1.13 29.47 16.85
CA GLY A 298 1.81 30.77 16.81
C GLY A 298 1.34 31.69 15.69
N LEU A 299 0.85 31.14 14.58
CA LEU A 299 0.25 31.92 13.50
C LEU A 299 -1.14 32.44 13.90
N THR A 300 -1.97 31.64 14.56
CA THR A 300 -3.25 32.10 15.15
C THR A 300 -3.01 33.22 16.16
N LEU A 301 -1.96 33.11 16.98
CA LEU A 301 -1.57 34.17 17.90
C LEU A 301 -1.10 35.44 17.18
N LYS A 302 -0.37 35.30 16.07
CA LYS A 302 0.09 36.44 15.27
C LYS A 302 -1.08 37.16 14.60
N GLU A 303 -2.02 36.43 14.03
CA GLU A 303 -3.22 37.00 13.41
C GLU A 303 -4.10 37.72 14.45
N ARG A 304 -4.28 37.11 15.63
CA ARG A 304 -4.96 37.75 16.77
C ARG A 304 -4.25 39.04 17.20
N ARG A 305 -2.91 39.02 17.24
CA ARG A 305 -2.10 40.21 17.55
C ARG A 305 -2.29 41.31 16.52
N GLU A 306 -2.25 41.01 15.22
CA GLU A 306 -2.46 42.01 14.17
C GLU A 306 -3.87 42.61 14.22
N ASN A 307 -4.89 41.78 14.52
CA ASN A 307 -6.26 42.27 14.70
C ASN A 307 -6.39 43.20 15.91
N LEU A 308 -5.73 42.88 17.04
CA LEU A 308 -5.67 43.77 18.21
C LEU A 308 -4.96 45.08 17.88
N TYR A 309 -3.87 45.04 17.12
CA TYR A 309 -3.18 46.27 16.68
C TYR A 309 -4.04 47.14 15.76
N LYS A 310 -4.82 46.54 14.86
CA LYS A 310 -5.79 47.29 14.04
C LYS A 310 -6.87 47.95 14.89
N GLN A 311 -7.41 47.24 15.88
CA GLN A 311 -8.39 47.78 16.81
C GLN A 311 -7.82 48.95 17.63
N LEU A 312 -6.60 48.80 18.16
CA LEU A 312 -5.91 49.85 18.91
C LEU A 312 -5.64 51.09 18.07
N ARG A 313 -5.21 50.93 16.81
CA ARG A 313 -5.00 52.08 15.90
C ARG A 313 -6.30 52.81 15.58
N GLY A 314 -7.38 52.07 15.37
CA GLY A 314 -8.71 52.66 15.14
C GLY A 314 -9.26 53.43 16.34
N MET A 315 -8.82 53.11 17.57
CA MET A 315 -9.17 53.86 18.78
C MET A 315 -8.35 55.15 18.93
N THR A 316 -7.10 55.18 18.45
CA THR A 316 -6.24 56.38 18.48
C THR A 316 -6.52 57.39 17.37
N GLU A 317 -7.28 57.01 16.35
CA GLU A 317 -7.64 57.87 15.19
C GLU A 317 -9.04 58.52 15.33
N GLN A 318 -9.70 58.42 16.48
CA GLN A 318 -10.91 59.20 16.74
C GLN A 318 -10.54 60.67 17.02
N PRO A 319 -11.00 61.64 16.23
CA PRO A 319 -10.78 63.05 16.53
C PRO A 319 -11.57 63.44 17.78
N GLU A 320 -10.97 64.26 18.65
CA GLU A 320 -11.69 64.98 19.73
C GLU A 320 -12.83 65.85 19.19
#